data_AF-A0A414ASS0-F1
#
_entry.id   AF-A0A414ASS0-F1
#
_cell.length_a   1.000
_cell.length_b   1.000
_cell.length_c   1.000
_cell.angle_alpha   90.00
_cell.angle_beta   90.00
_cell.angle_gamma   90.00
#
_symmetry.space_group_name_H-M   'P 1'
#
loop_
_entity.id
_entity.type
_entity.pdbx_description
1 polymer ?
#
loop_
_entity_poly.entity_id
_entity_poly.type
_entity_poly.pdbx_seq_one_letter_code
_entity_poly.pdbx_strand_id
1 'polypeptide(L)'
;MKNIWRKMRDCWLDFWEDDELDMNKKHLSQHDKRSLLYGGFMIGVATFGLFSIGIIAGNIWTNHQNQKDMEEFLGTVVTYMATATDDEYEEIAQTIRHDLVYSQYGQDVENLIRYIPNTADGCCLERELPERINLVFLNTGAAYGLEIFDNTEPIESQRERGSTMITSGYDEISEAHLMMMSNPNSGSATASIDRGRGIVSAHKMKTHFCDDCIREILTIVEDEFIDEAVIYDAEEKTFYPVTEGGLQIGDYAFHTYYEDGSYEIEIAYTGE
;
A
#
# COMPACT_ATOMS: atom_id res chain seq x y z
N MET A 1 21.11 40.58 21.13
CA MET A 1 22.30 39.77 20.80
C MET A 1 23.54 40.59 20.40
N LYS A 2 23.44 41.59 19.49
CA LYS A 2 24.63 42.37 19.03
C LYS A 2 25.46 43.05 20.13
N ASN A 3 24.85 43.56 21.20
CA ASN A 3 25.58 44.20 22.31
C ASN A 3 26.30 43.22 23.24
N ILE A 4 25.75 42.02 23.44
CA ILE A 4 26.38 40.98 24.26
C ILE A 4 27.59 40.42 23.51
N TRP A 5 27.45 40.22 22.21
CA TRP A 5 28.54 39.78 21.34
C TRP A 5 29.70 40.78 21.29
N ARG A 6 29.40 42.09 21.21
CA ARG A 6 30.45 43.12 21.32
C ARG A 6 31.15 43.06 22.67
N LYS A 7 30.42 43.00 23.78
CA LYS A 7 31.03 42.91 25.12
C LYS A 7 31.90 41.66 25.28
N MET A 8 31.45 40.51 24.80
CA MET A 8 32.26 39.28 24.84
C MET A 8 33.51 39.38 23.98
N ARG A 9 33.40 39.96 22.78
CA ARG A 9 34.54 40.19 21.89
C ARG A 9 35.53 41.18 22.49
N ASP A 10 35.05 42.25 23.10
CA ASP A 10 35.92 43.28 23.68
C ASP A 10 36.62 42.74 24.94
N CYS A 11 35.94 41.96 25.79
CA CYS A 11 36.58 41.21 26.89
C CYS A 11 37.59 40.16 26.39
N TRP A 12 37.31 39.51 25.27
CA TRP A 12 38.23 38.54 24.66
C TRP A 12 39.50 39.23 24.14
N LEU A 13 39.36 40.40 23.51
CA LEU A 13 40.48 41.19 23.03
C LEU A 13 41.33 41.72 24.20
N ASP A 14 40.71 42.26 25.26
CA ASP A 14 41.40 42.71 26.49
C ASP A 14 42.14 41.55 27.21
N PHE A 15 41.61 40.33 27.12
CA PHE A 15 42.29 39.14 27.66
C PHE A 15 43.55 38.76 26.85
N TRP A 16 43.58 39.03 25.53
CA TRP A 16 44.68 38.68 24.63
C TRP A 16 45.68 39.81 24.36
N GLU A 17 45.46 41.00 24.91
CA GLU A 17 46.41 42.12 24.85
C GLU A 17 47.79 41.67 25.41
N ASP A 18 48.85 41.99 24.67
CA ASP A 18 50.22 41.57 24.97
C ASP A 18 50.71 42.21 26.28
N ASP A 19 51.62 41.53 26.99
CA ASP A 19 52.14 41.97 28.28
C ASP A 19 53.07 43.20 28.12
N GLU A 20 52.51 44.40 27.95
CA GLU A 20 53.23 45.64 28.21
C GLU A 20 53.43 45.81 29.73
N LEU A 21 54.57 46.39 30.15
CA LEU A 21 54.92 46.65 31.56
C LEU A 21 53.99 47.73 32.15
N ASP A 22 52.72 47.39 32.39
CA ASP A 22 51.75 48.23 33.09
C ASP A 22 51.62 47.76 34.55
N MET A 23 52.24 48.53 35.45
CA MET A 23 52.25 48.27 36.90
C MET A 23 50.86 48.42 37.56
N ASN A 24 49.85 48.96 36.86
CA ASN A 24 48.52 49.19 37.42
C ASN A 24 47.51 48.06 37.15
N LYS A 25 47.81 47.11 36.26
CA LYS A 25 46.84 46.12 35.78
C LYS A 25 47.41 44.70 35.98
N LYS A 26 46.74 43.88 36.78
CA LYS A 26 47.17 42.48 37.03
C LYS A 26 46.80 41.62 35.81
N HIS A 27 47.80 41.30 35.00
CA HIS A 27 47.63 40.39 33.86
C HIS A 27 48.18 39.00 34.17
N LEU A 28 47.52 37.97 33.63
CA LEU A 28 48.03 36.59 33.60
C LEU A 28 49.12 36.50 32.53
N SER A 29 50.19 35.74 32.80
CA SER A 29 51.25 35.54 31.80
C SER A 29 50.69 34.91 30.52
N GLN A 30 51.25 35.25 29.37
CA GLN A 30 50.84 34.67 28.08
C GLN A 30 50.85 33.12 28.07
N HIS A 31 51.76 32.52 28.84
CA HIS A 31 51.86 31.07 29.01
C HIS A 31 50.65 30.50 29.79
N ASP A 32 50.24 31.16 30.88
CA ASP A 32 49.09 30.72 31.69
C ASP A 32 47.76 30.90 30.95
N LYS A 33 47.63 31.95 30.13
CA LYS A 33 46.46 32.16 29.24
C LYS A 33 46.29 30.98 28.26
N ARG A 34 47.39 30.52 27.65
CA ARG A 34 47.39 29.36 26.73
C ARG A 34 47.11 28.04 27.46
N SER A 35 47.66 27.86 28.67
CA SER A 35 47.42 26.67 29.48
C SER A 35 45.94 26.53 29.88
N LEU A 36 45.29 27.62 30.29
CA LEU A 36 43.87 27.64 30.62
C LEU A 36 42.97 27.29 29.43
N LEU A 37 43.31 27.77 28.24
CA LEU A 37 42.55 27.44 27.02
C LEU A 37 42.71 25.98 26.63
N TYR A 38 43.92 25.42 26.74
CA TYR A 38 44.15 24.01 26.49
C TYR A 38 43.40 23.13 27.51
N GLY A 39 43.44 23.50 28.80
CA GLY A 39 42.67 22.82 29.85
C GLY A 39 41.17 22.86 29.60
N GLY A 40 40.62 24.02 29.25
CA GLY A 40 39.20 24.18 28.91
C GLY A 40 38.79 23.39 27.66
N PHE A 41 39.63 23.40 26.62
CA PHE A 41 39.40 22.62 25.40
C PHE A 41 39.39 21.10 25.69
N MET A 42 40.35 20.61 26.46
CA MET A 42 40.44 19.18 26.83
C MET A 42 39.23 18.73 27.67
N ILE A 43 38.75 19.55 28.60
CA ILE A 43 37.53 19.28 29.38
C ILE A 43 36.29 19.28 28.46
N GLY A 44 36.23 20.20 27.50
CA GLY A 44 35.15 20.27 26.50
C GLY A 44 35.09 19.02 25.61
N VAL A 45 36.24 18.55 25.12
CA VAL A 45 36.32 17.33 24.29
C VAL A 45 35.94 16.09 25.12
N ALA A 46 36.41 15.98 26.36
CA ALA A 46 36.10 14.86 27.24
C ALA A 46 34.60 14.79 27.58
N THR A 47 33.99 15.93 27.90
CA THR A 47 32.54 16.00 28.17
C THR A 47 31.71 15.65 26.94
N PHE A 48 32.06 16.17 25.76
CA PHE A 48 31.37 15.84 24.51
C PHE A 48 31.46 14.35 24.16
N GLY A 49 32.63 13.72 24.37
CA GLY A 49 32.81 12.28 24.16
C GLY A 49 31.91 11.44 25.07
N LEU A 50 31.82 11.79 26.36
CA LEU A 50 30.98 11.07 27.32
C LEU A 50 29.49 11.20 27.00
N PHE A 51 29.02 12.39 26.61
CA PHE A 51 27.63 12.58 26.17
C PHE A 51 27.31 11.78 24.90
N SER A 52 28.23 11.73 23.95
CA SER A 52 28.04 10.98 22.70
C SER A 52 27.90 9.47 22.94
N ILE A 53 28.73 8.91 23.82
CA ILE A 53 28.66 7.49 24.21
C ILE A 53 27.33 7.19 24.92
N GLY A 54 26.87 8.08 25.79
CA GLY A 54 25.58 7.94 26.48
C GLY A 54 24.40 7.90 25.50
N ILE A 55 24.40 8.75 24.47
CA ILE A 55 23.36 8.77 23.43
C ILE A 55 23.39 7.47 22.60
N ILE A 56 24.58 6.99 22.21
CA ILE A 56 24.72 5.76 21.41
C ILE A 56 24.27 4.54 22.21
N ALA A 57 24.70 4.41 23.47
CA ALA A 57 24.28 3.33 24.36
C ALA A 57 22.77 3.38 24.64
N GLY A 58 22.22 4.58 24.85
CA GLY A 58 20.79 4.80 24.99
C GLY A 58 20.01 4.40 23.75
N ASN A 59 20.48 4.75 22.55
CA ASN A 59 19.81 4.39 21.30
C ASN A 59 19.86 2.88 21.03
N ILE A 60 20.99 2.22 21.33
CA ILE A 60 21.11 0.75 21.23
C ILE A 60 20.18 0.06 22.22
N TRP A 61 20.14 0.53 23.48
CA TRP A 61 19.28 -0.06 24.50
C TRP A 61 17.80 0.17 24.20
N THR A 62 17.42 1.38 23.77
CA THR A 62 16.04 1.70 23.37
C THR A 62 15.62 0.91 22.14
N ASN A 63 16.50 0.72 21.15
CA ASN A 63 16.20 -0.10 19.99
C ASN A 63 16.05 -1.59 20.36
N HIS A 64 16.87 -2.09 21.28
CA HIS A 64 16.76 -3.46 21.78
C HIS A 64 15.51 -3.65 22.67
N GLN A 65 15.13 -2.63 23.44
CA GLN A 65 13.88 -2.58 24.20
C GLN A 65 12.67 -2.56 23.25
N ASN A 66 12.69 -1.70 22.23
CA ASN A 66 11.65 -1.63 21.19
C ASN A 66 11.50 -2.95 20.43
N GLN A 67 12.60 -3.66 20.14
CA GLN A 67 12.53 -4.99 19.54
C GLN A 67 11.87 -6.02 20.47
N LYS A 68 12.21 -6.02 21.76
CA LYS A 68 11.58 -6.91 22.74
C LYS A 68 10.12 -6.58 22.99
N ASP A 69 9.78 -5.30 23.09
CA ASP A 69 8.40 -4.84 23.28
C ASP A 69 7.55 -5.16 22.04
N MET A 70 8.13 -5.07 20.83
CA MET A 70 7.48 -5.51 19.59
C MET A 70 7.30 -7.03 19.55
N GLU A 71 8.30 -7.82 19.93
CA GLU A 71 8.24 -9.28 19.95
C GLU A 71 7.26 -9.79 21.02
N GLU A 72 7.19 -9.13 22.19
CA GLU A 72 6.22 -9.41 23.25
C GLU A 72 4.80 -8.98 22.85
N PHE A 73 4.65 -7.83 22.18
CA PHE A 73 3.37 -7.40 21.62
C PHE A 73 2.86 -8.37 20.54
N LEU A 74 3.71 -8.73 19.57
CA LEU A 74 3.39 -9.71 18.52
C LEU A 74 3.15 -11.09 19.12
N GLY A 75 3.96 -11.52 20.08
CA GLY A 75 3.78 -12.78 20.80
C GLY A 75 2.47 -12.81 21.59
N THR A 76 2.07 -11.69 22.18
CA THR A 76 0.78 -11.55 22.88
C THR A 76 -0.37 -11.58 21.88
N VAL A 77 -0.29 -10.85 20.76
CA VAL A 77 -1.31 -10.87 19.69
C VAL A 77 -1.43 -12.26 19.09
N VAL A 78 -0.32 -12.93 18.77
CA VAL A 78 -0.29 -14.31 18.23
C VAL A 78 -0.77 -15.32 19.25
N THR A 79 -0.48 -15.16 20.54
CA THR A 79 -0.98 -16.04 21.60
C THR A 79 -2.47 -15.83 21.79
N TYR A 80 -2.96 -14.59 21.82
CA TYR A 80 -4.38 -14.28 21.90
C TYR A 80 -5.13 -14.85 20.70
N MET A 81 -4.59 -14.66 19.50
CA MET A 81 -5.02 -15.32 18.27
C MET A 81 -5.00 -16.84 18.42
N ALA A 82 -3.92 -17.46 18.89
CA ALA A 82 -3.87 -18.92 19.01
C ALA A 82 -4.82 -19.50 20.09
N THR A 83 -5.27 -18.69 21.06
CA THR A 83 -6.10 -19.12 22.19
C THR A 83 -7.57 -18.68 22.12
N ALA A 84 -7.93 -17.79 21.19
CA ALA A 84 -9.31 -17.33 21.01
C ALA A 84 -10.16 -18.42 20.33
N THR A 85 -11.44 -18.51 20.72
CA THR A 85 -12.43 -19.35 20.02
C THR A 85 -12.87 -18.66 18.72
N ASP A 86 -13.28 -19.43 17.69
CA ASP A 86 -13.60 -18.91 16.34
C ASP A 86 -14.53 -17.67 16.34
N ASP A 87 -15.49 -17.58 17.27
CA ASP A 87 -16.40 -16.44 17.40
C ASP A 87 -15.70 -15.14 17.91
N GLU A 88 -14.70 -15.25 18.79
CA GLU A 88 -13.96 -14.11 19.36
C GLU A 88 -12.90 -13.56 18.38
N TYR A 89 -12.49 -14.38 17.41
CA TYR A 89 -11.65 -13.98 16.29
C TYR A 89 -12.37 -13.02 15.34
N GLU A 90 -13.62 -13.32 15.01
CA GLU A 90 -14.35 -12.59 13.97
C GLU A 90 -14.54 -11.12 14.36
N GLU A 91 -14.89 -10.83 15.62
CA GLU A 91 -15.18 -9.48 16.14
C GLU A 91 -13.93 -8.58 16.24
N ILE A 92 -12.83 -9.11 16.77
CA ILE A 92 -11.57 -8.34 16.93
C ILE A 92 -10.88 -8.18 15.57
N ALA A 93 -10.83 -9.25 14.76
CA ALA A 93 -10.30 -9.13 13.42
C ALA A 93 -11.20 -8.23 12.56
N GLN A 94 -12.52 -8.17 12.74
CA GLN A 94 -13.39 -7.22 12.04
C GLN A 94 -13.05 -5.77 12.41
N THR A 95 -12.72 -5.51 13.67
CA THR A 95 -12.30 -4.18 14.15
C THR A 95 -10.94 -3.76 13.59
N ILE A 96 -9.94 -4.66 13.58
CA ILE A 96 -8.61 -4.42 12.98
C ILE A 96 -8.70 -4.36 11.43
N ARG A 97 -9.57 -5.18 10.81
CA ARG A 97 -9.86 -5.19 9.36
C ARG A 97 -10.50 -3.87 8.88
N HIS A 98 -11.23 -3.16 9.74
CA HIS A 98 -11.84 -1.87 9.42
C HIS A 98 -10.82 -0.72 9.37
N ASP A 99 -9.66 -0.87 10.02
CA ASP A 99 -8.60 0.15 10.09
C ASP A 99 -7.44 -0.10 9.10
N LEU A 100 -7.30 -1.30 8.54
CA LEU A 100 -6.31 -1.63 7.51
C LEU A 100 -6.85 -1.48 6.08
N VAL A 101 -7.57 -0.37 5.84
CA VAL A 101 -8.14 -0.04 4.53
C VAL A 101 -7.04 0.42 3.59
N TYR A 102 -6.92 -0.27 2.45
CA TYR A 102 -5.93 -0.06 1.39
C TYR A 102 -5.78 1.41 0.95
N SER A 103 -6.89 2.18 0.99
CA SER A 103 -6.91 3.60 0.63
C SER A 103 -6.15 4.54 1.60
N GLN A 104 -5.70 4.08 2.78
CA GLN A 104 -4.96 4.91 3.74
C GLN A 104 -3.43 4.71 3.74
N TYR A 105 -2.90 3.64 3.14
CA TYR A 105 -1.48 3.25 3.31
C TYR A 105 -0.69 3.15 1.98
N GLY A 106 -1.11 3.87 0.95
CA GLY A 106 -0.64 3.77 -0.45
C GLY A 106 0.85 4.01 -0.75
N GLN A 107 1.78 4.00 0.22
CA GLN A 107 3.22 4.13 -0.06
C GLN A 107 4.08 2.95 0.40
N ASP A 108 3.55 1.97 1.15
CA ASP A 108 4.37 0.83 1.60
C ASP A 108 3.60 -0.51 1.69
N VAL A 109 2.51 -0.60 0.91
CA VAL A 109 1.58 -1.74 0.91
C VAL A 109 2.29 -3.05 0.56
N GLU A 110 3.23 -3.04 -0.40
CA GLU A 110 3.97 -4.24 -0.78
C GLU A 110 4.83 -4.80 0.36
N ASN A 111 5.39 -3.92 1.21
CA ASN A 111 6.14 -4.34 2.39
C ASN A 111 5.23 -4.87 3.50
N LEU A 112 4.04 -4.29 3.67
CA LEU A 112 3.06 -4.73 4.66
C LEU A 112 2.40 -6.07 4.30
N ILE A 113 2.08 -6.29 3.02
CA ILE A 113 1.41 -7.51 2.53
C ILE A 113 2.25 -8.77 2.71
N ARG A 114 3.59 -8.64 2.76
CA ARG A 114 4.51 -9.77 3.01
C ARG A 114 4.33 -10.40 4.39
N TYR A 115 3.80 -9.63 5.36
CA TYR A 115 3.52 -10.12 6.71
C TYR A 115 2.15 -10.80 6.82
N ILE A 116 1.29 -10.68 5.80
CA ILE A 116 0.01 -11.38 5.74
C ILE A 116 0.26 -12.76 5.11
N PRO A 117 0.07 -13.86 5.86
CA PRO A 117 0.23 -15.20 5.29
C PRO A 117 -0.81 -15.41 4.19
N ASN A 118 -0.37 -16.01 3.09
CA ASN A 118 -1.27 -16.44 2.03
C ASN A 118 -1.94 -17.75 2.46
N THR A 119 -3.27 -17.74 2.54
CA THR A 119 -4.08 -18.91 2.95
C THR A 119 -4.93 -19.43 1.79
N ALA A 120 -4.66 -19.00 0.56
CA ALA A 120 -5.35 -19.48 -0.62
C ALA A 120 -5.03 -20.96 -0.88
N ASP A 121 -6.06 -21.78 -1.06
CA ASP A 121 -5.93 -23.18 -1.49
C ASP A 121 -5.77 -23.24 -3.02
N GLY A 122 -4.60 -22.79 -3.48
CA GLY A 122 -4.31 -22.52 -4.89
C GLY A 122 -4.90 -21.19 -5.39
N CYS A 123 -4.31 -20.64 -6.45
CA CYS A 123 -4.76 -19.37 -7.00
C CYS A 123 -6.10 -19.55 -7.75
N CYS A 124 -7.08 -18.70 -7.49
CA CYS A 124 -8.38 -18.77 -8.19
C CYS A 124 -8.24 -18.62 -9.71
N LEU A 125 -7.20 -17.92 -10.19
CA LEU A 125 -6.90 -17.70 -11.60
C LEU A 125 -6.24 -18.90 -12.30
N GLU A 126 -5.74 -19.86 -11.53
CA GLU A 126 -5.20 -21.12 -12.05
C GLU A 126 -6.29 -22.20 -12.20
N ARG A 127 -7.48 -21.93 -11.67
CA ARG A 127 -8.66 -22.80 -11.82
C ARG A 127 -9.32 -22.55 -13.17
N GLU A 128 -10.19 -23.46 -13.57
CA GLU A 128 -10.98 -23.32 -14.80
C GLU A 128 -11.91 -22.10 -14.66
N LEU A 129 -11.57 -21.02 -15.37
CA LEU A 129 -12.36 -19.79 -15.44
C LEU A 129 -13.52 -19.97 -16.43
N PRO A 130 -14.62 -19.23 -16.25
CA PRO A 130 -15.80 -19.41 -17.08
C PRO A 130 -15.53 -19.10 -18.56
N GLU A 131 -14.73 -18.07 -18.83
CA GLU A 131 -14.44 -17.58 -20.19
C GLU A 131 -12.96 -17.22 -20.33
N ARG A 132 -12.52 -16.82 -21.53
CA ARG A 132 -11.16 -16.33 -21.74
C ARG A 132 -10.97 -14.98 -21.05
N ILE A 133 -11.90 -14.06 -21.27
CA ILE A 133 -11.81 -12.70 -20.74
C ILE A 133 -12.77 -12.59 -19.56
N ASN A 134 -12.24 -12.28 -18.37
CA ASN A 134 -13.02 -12.27 -17.14
C ASN A 134 -12.85 -10.96 -16.39
N LEU A 135 -13.93 -10.43 -15.83
CA LEU A 135 -13.91 -9.42 -14.79
C LEU A 135 -13.76 -10.10 -13.43
N VAL A 136 -12.69 -9.80 -12.70
CA VAL A 136 -12.33 -10.46 -11.45
C VAL A 136 -12.40 -9.47 -10.29
N PHE A 137 -13.20 -9.79 -9.28
CA PHE A 137 -13.32 -8.99 -8.05
C PHE A 137 -12.25 -9.40 -7.03
N LEU A 138 -11.49 -8.41 -6.53
CA LEU A 138 -10.31 -8.65 -5.72
C LEU A 138 -10.61 -9.14 -4.30
N ASN A 139 -11.76 -8.78 -3.72
CA ASN A 139 -12.12 -9.20 -2.37
C ASN A 139 -12.75 -10.59 -2.30
N THR A 140 -13.34 -11.07 -3.40
CA THR A 140 -14.09 -12.33 -3.42
C THR A 140 -13.40 -13.41 -4.25
N GLY A 141 -12.49 -13.02 -5.14
CA GLY A 141 -11.92 -13.88 -6.16
C GLY A 141 -12.95 -14.34 -7.20
N ALA A 142 -14.16 -13.76 -7.21
CA ALA A 142 -15.20 -14.09 -8.17
C ALA A 142 -14.81 -13.59 -9.55
N ALA A 143 -14.90 -14.47 -10.55
CA ALA A 143 -14.63 -14.17 -11.94
C ALA A 143 -15.94 -14.24 -12.74
N TYR A 144 -16.20 -13.20 -13.52
CA TYR A 144 -17.37 -13.07 -14.38
C TYR A 144 -16.90 -12.99 -15.82
N GLY A 145 -17.38 -13.90 -16.66
CA GLY A 145 -17.05 -13.91 -18.08
C GLY A 145 -17.59 -12.67 -18.79
N LEU A 146 -16.74 -12.02 -19.59
CA LEU A 146 -17.06 -10.83 -20.37
C LEU A 146 -17.31 -11.12 -21.86
N GLU A 147 -17.08 -12.34 -22.32
CA GLU A 147 -17.35 -12.76 -23.69
C GLU A 147 -18.87 -12.91 -23.94
N ILE A 148 -19.29 -12.56 -25.15
CA ILE A 148 -20.71 -12.57 -25.53
C ILE A 148 -21.12 -13.96 -26.02
N PHE A 149 -20.18 -14.67 -26.64
CA PHE A 149 -20.41 -15.96 -27.29
C PHE A 149 -19.67 -17.07 -26.54
N ASP A 150 -20.38 -18.16 -26.30
CA ASP A 150 -19.77 -19.38 -25.78
C ASP A 150 -18.93 -20.05 -26.87
N ASN A 151 -17.75 -20.54 -26.52
CA ASN A 151 -16.85 -21.27 -27.41
C ASN A 151 -17.36 -22.67 -27.79
N THR A 152 -18.42 -23.17 -27.13
CA THR A 152 -18.97 -24.53 -27.37
C THR A 152 -19.95 -24.61 -28.53
N GLU A 153 -20.59 -23.51 -28.93
CA GLU A 153 -21.59 -23.47 -30.00
C GLU A 153 -21.23 -22.45 -31.10
N PRO A 154 -21.60 -22.68 -32.38
CA PRO A 154 -21.37 -21.70 -33.43
C PRO A 154 -22.09 -20.36 -33.16
N ILE A 155 -21.41 -19.23 -33.40
CA ILE A 155 -21.92 -17.88 -33.18
C ILE A 155 -23.28 -17.64 -33.86
N GLU A 156 -23.46 -18.11 -35.10
CA GLU A 156 -24.73 -17.96 -35.83
C GLU A 156 -25.91 -18.58 -35.06
N SER A 157 -25.71 -19.75 -34.45
CA SER A 157 -26.77 -20.43 -33.69
C SER A 157 -27.11 -19.71 -32.38
N GLN A 158 -26.12 -19.08 -31.74
CA GLN A 158 -26.31 -18.28 -30.55
C GLN A 158 -27.03 -16.96 -30.86
N ARG A 159 -26.71 -16.33 -32.00
CA ARG A 159 -27.41 -15.15 -32.51
C ARG A 159 -28.88 -15.43 -32.78
N GLU A 160 -29.19 -16.59 -33.37
CA GLU A 160 -30.57 -17.00 -33.67
C GLU A 160 -31.41 -17.28 -32.42
N ARG A 161 -30.82 -17.83 -31.34
CA ARG A 161 -31.53 -18.05 -30.07
C ARG A 161 -31.88 -16.75 -29.34
N GLY A 162 -31.09 -15.68 -29.55
CA GLY A 162 -31.40 -14.31 -29.15
C GLY A 162 -31.80 -14.10 -27.69
N SER A 163 -31.33 -14.95 -26.77
CA SER A 163 -31.67 -14.85 -25.35
C SER A 163 -30.72 -13.87 -24.66
N THR A 164 -31.29 -12.89 -23.98
CA THR A 164 -30.53 -12.00 -23.10
C THR A 164 -30.09 -12.78 -21.86
N MET A 165 -28.79 -12.80 -21.59
CA MET A 165 -28.25 -13.38 -20.35
C MET A 165 -28.02 -12.27 -19.34
N ILE A 166 -28.36 -12.52 -18.08
CA ILE A 166 -28.18 -11.58 -16.98
C ILE A 166 -27.37 -12.28 -15.90
N THR A 167 -26.25 -11.66 -15.51
CA THR A 167 -25.37 -12.13 -14.44
C THR A 167 -25.24 -11.03 -13.41
N SER A 168 -25.27 -11.37 -12.13
CA SER A 168 -25.14 -10.39 -11.04
C SER A 168 -24.13 -10.84 -10.00
N GLY A 169 -23.40 -9.88 -9.44
CA GLY A 169 -22.40 -10.08 -8.39
C GLY A 169 -22.55 -9.06 -7.28
N TYR A 170 -22.09 -9.43 -6.08
CA TYR A 170 -22.04 -8.51 -4.96
C TYR A 170 -20.80 -8.79 -4.12
N ASP A 171 -20.10 -7.72 -3.76
CA ASP A 171 -18.96 -7.76 -2.85
C ASP A 171 -19.28 -6.95 -1.60
N GLU A 172 -19.39 -7.63 -0.46
CA GLU A 172 -19.75 -7.02 0.82
C GLU A 172 -18.70 -6.04 1.34
N ILE A 173 -17.44 -6.21 0.96
CA ILE A 173 -16.32 -5.40 1.49
C ILE A 173 -16.25 -4.07 0.76
N SER A 174 -16.26 -4.11 -0.57
CA SER A 174 -16.31 -2.90 -1.40
C SER A 174 -17.73 -2.31 -1.48
N GLU A 175 -18.75 -3.05 -1.04
CA GLU A 175 -20.17 -2.77 -1.29
C GLU A 175 -20.46 -2.57 -2.80
N ALA A 176 -19.65 -3.19 -3.67
CA ALA A 176 -19.80 -3.10 -5.10
C ALA A 176 -20.84 -4.10 -5.61
N HIS A 177 -21.72 -3.64 -6.50
CA HIS A 177 -22.71 -4.46 -7.16
C HIS A 177 -22.42 -4.53 -8.65
N LEU A 178 -22.32 -5.76 -9.17
CA LEU A 178 -22.14 -6.03 -10.59
C LEU A 178 -23.48 -6.46 -11.19
N MET A 179 -23.84 -5.86 -12.32
CA MET A 179 -24.89 -6.36 -13.19
C MET A 179 -24.38 -6.42 -14.63
N MET A 180 -24.39 -7.60 -15.21
CA MET A 180 -24.03 -7.83 -16.60
C MET A 180 -25.23 -8.27 -17.39
N MET A 181 -25.38 -7.71 -18.59
CA MET A 181 -26.41 -8.08 -19.53
C MET A 181 -25.77 -8.31 -20.90
N SER A 182 -25.83 -9.53 -21.42
CA SER A 182 -25.33 -9.85 -22.75
C SER A 182 -26.47 -10.20 -23.70
N ASN A 183 -26.34 -9.74 -24.94
CA ASN A 183 -27.28 -10.01 -26.01
C ASN A 183 -26.54 -10.50 -27.26
N PRO A 184 -26.40 -11.83 -27.40
CA PRO A 184 -25.71 -12.46 -28.52
C PRO A 184 -26.24 -12.02 -29.89
N ASN A 185 -27.55 -11.78 -30.04
CA ASN A 185 -28.16 -11.35 -31.32
C ASN A 185 -27.57 -10.00 -31.80
N SER A 186 -27.38 -9.07 -30.88
CA SER A 186 -26.74 -7.78 -31.19
C SER A 186 -25.22 -7.82 -31.21
N GLY A 187 -24.60 -8.91 -30.76
CA GLY A 187 -23.15 -8.98 -30.56
C GLY A 187 -22.65 -7.94 -29.56
N SER A 188 -23.48 -7.60 -28.57
CA SER A 188 -23.15 -6.61 -27.53
C SER A 188 -23.49 -7.11 -26.14
N ALA A 189 -22.74 -6.63 -25.15
CA ALA A 189 -23.02 -6.80 -23.73
C ALA A 189 -22.69 -5.51 -22.98
N THR A 190 -23.31 -5.33 -21.82
CA THR A 190 -22.98 -4.25 -20.88
C THR A 190 -22.71 -4.84 -19.51
N ALA A 191 -21.71 -4.30 -18.81
CA ALA A 191 -21.43 -4.62 -17.41
C ALA A 191 -21.46 -3.32 -16.59
N SER A 192 -22.46 -3.19 -15.74
CA SER A 192 -22.60 -2.09 -14.78
C SER A 192 -22.00 -2.48 -13.44
N ILE A 193 -21.17 -1.61 -12.88
CA ILE A 193 -20.54 -1.73 -11.57
C ILE A 193 -20.95 -0.51 -10.75
N ASP A 194 -21.87 -0.72 -9.81
CA ASP A 194 -22.27 0.30 -8.84
C ASP A 194 -21.29 0.26 -7.67
N ARG A 195 -20.49 1.31 -7.50
CA ARG A 195 -19.51 1.38 -6.41
C ARG A 195 -20.19 1.78 -5.10
N GLY A 196 -19.91 1.05 -4.04
CA GLY A 196 -20.24 1.43 -2.68
C GLY A 196 -19.07 2.17 -2.01
N ARG A 197 -18.30 1.44 -1.19
CA ARG A 197 -17.14 1.97 -0.47
C ARG A 197 -15.84 1.90 -1.27
N GLY A 198 -15.76 1.02 -2.28
CA GLY A 198 -14.55 0.87 -3.10
C GLY A 198 -13.33 0.38 -2.32
N ILE A 199 -13.55 -0.44 -1.28
CA ILE A 199 -12.47 -0.93 -0.41
C ILE A 199 -11.92 -2.25 -0.95
N VAL A 200 -10.60 -2.33 -1.11
CA VAL A 200 -9.88 -3.58 -1.38
C VAL A 200 -9.20 -4.08 -0.11
N SER A 201 -9.36 -5.35 0.24
CA SER A 201 -8.78 -5.98 1.41
C SER A 201 -7.66 -6.94 1.03
N ALA A 202 -6.42 -6.60 1.39
CA ALA A 202 -5.27 -7.48 1.16
C ALA A 202 -5.41 -8.86 1.85
N HIS A 203 -6.07 -8.90 3.01
CA HIS A 203 -6.37 -10.17 3.70
C HIS A 203 -7.29 -11.07 2.86
N LYS A 204 -8.31 -10.49 2.23
CA LYS A 204 -9.22 -11.22 1.35
C LYS A 204 -8.54 -11.61 0.04
N MET A 205 -7.73 -10.74 -0.55
CA MET A 205 -6.92 -11.12 -1.70
C MET A 205 -6.04 -12.34 -1.40
N LYS A 206 -5.41 -12.38 -0.22
CA LYS A 206 -4.58 -13.50 0.27
C LYS A 206 -5.35 -14.80 0.56
N THR A 207 -6.67 -14.80 0.53
CA THR A 207 -7.49 -16.02 0.59
C THR A 207 -7.85 -16.57 -0.79
N HIS A 208 -7.63 -15.80 -1.86
CA HIS A 208 -8.09 -16.14 -3.22
C HIS A 208 -6.96 -16.22 -4.25
N PHE A 209 -5.97 -15.34 -4.15
CA PHE A 209 -4.90 -15.18 -5.14
C PHE A 209 -3.55 -15.62 -4.56
N CYS A 210 -2.65 -16.13 -5.40
CA CYS A 210 -1.26 -16.34 -5.01
C CYS A 210 -0.51 -15.01 -4.90
N ASP A 211 0.62 -15.01 -4.20
CA ASP A 211 1.40 -13.79 -3.95
C ASP A 211 1.91 -13.11 -5.23
N ASP A 212 2.25 -13.89 -6.25
CA ASP A 212 2.69 -13.35 -7.53
C ASP A 212 1.55 -12.63 -8.26
N CYS A 213 0.34 -13.23 -8.31
CA CYS A 213 -0.85 -12.59 -8.89
C CYS A 213 -1.23 -11.32 -8.13
N ILE A 214 -1.19 -11.35 -6.78
CA ILE A 214 -1.46 -10.16 -5.98
C ILE A 214 -0.48 -9.05 -6.38
N ARG A 215 0.82 -9.32 -6.41
CA ARG A 215 1.82 -8.30 -6.78
C ARG A 215 1.55 -7.71 -8.17
N GLU A 216 1.23 -8.54 -9.16
CA GLU A 216 0.92 -8.07 -10.52
C GLU A 216 -0.34 -7.19 -10.53
N ILE A 217 -1.41 -7.64 -9.88
CA ILE A 217 -2.66 -6.87 -9.74
C ILE A 217 -2.36 -5.51 -9.10
N LEU A 218 -1.66 -5.48 -7.97
CA LEU A 218 -1.37 -4.24 -7.24
C LEU A 218 -0.51 -3.27 -8.07
N THR A 219 0.36 -3.78 -8.94
CA THR A 219 1.16 -2.95 -9.84
C THR A 219 0.31 -2.30 -10.92
N ILE A 220 -0.76 -2.97 -11.34
CA ILE A 220 -1.61 -2.55 -12.46
C ILE A 220 -2.73 -1.63 -11.99
N VAL A 221 -3.25 -1.81 -10.78
CA VAL A 221 -4.30 -0.95 -10.21
C VAL A 221 -3.76 0.28 -9.48
N GLU A 222 -2.43 0.47 -9.45
CA GLU A 222 -1.81 1.64 -8.84
C GLU A 222 -2.26 2.91 -9.58
N ASP A 223 -2.97 3.80 -8.87
CA ASP A 223 -3.58 5.03 -9.38
C ASP A 223 -4.77 4.87 -10.37
N GLU A 224 -5.43 3.70 -10.39
CA GLU A 224 -6.54 3.43 -11.32
C GLU A 224 -7.94 3.75 -10.79
N PHE A 225 -8.90 3.93 -11.71
CA PHE A 225 -10.26 4.40 -11.42
C PHE A 225 -11.11 3.41 -10.60
N ILE A 226 -10.99 2.11 -10.90
CA ILE A 226 -11.59 1.02 -10.13
C ILE A 226 -10.46 0.12 -9.65
N ASP A 227 -10.24 0.12 -8.34
CA ASP A 227 -9.25 -0.70 -7.68
C ASP A 227 -9.82 -2.05 -7.19
N GLU A 228 -11.15 -2.18 -7.04
CA GLU A 228 -11.79 -3.43 -6.55
C GLU A 228 -11.95 -4.54 -7.59
N ALA A 229 -11.77 -4.25 -8.88
CA ALA A 229 -11.92 -5.23 -9.94
C ALA A 229 -10.90 -5.03 -11.06
N VAL A 230 -10.48 -6.13 -11.69
CA VAL A 230 -9.56 -6.15 -12.82
C VAL A 230 -10.11 -7.00 -13.95
N ILE A 231 -9.75 -6.69 -15.19
CA ILE A 231 -10.00 -7.56 -16.34
C ILE A 231 -8.81 -8.51 -16.48
N TYR A 232 -9.06 -9.80 -16.60
CA TYR A 232 -8.04 -10.83 -16.74
C TYR A 232 -8.25 -11.60 -18.05
N ASP A 233 -7.24 -11.60 -18.91
CA ASP A 233 -7.17 -12.48 -20.08
C ASP A 233 -6.50 -13.80 -19.67
N ALA A 234 -7.28 -14.87 -19.61
CA ALA A 234 -6.83 -16.20 -19.21
C ALA A 234 -5.91 -16.86 -20.24
N GLU A 235 -5.95 -16.45 -21.51
CA GLU A 235 -5.08 -16.99 -22.57
C GLU A 235 -3.67 -16.38 -22.45
N GLU A 236 -3.60 -15.04 -22.43
CA GLU A 236 -2.33 -14.30 -22.32
C GLU A 236 -1.84 -14.18 -20.86
N LYS A 237 -2.65 -14.60 -19.89
CA LYS A 237 -2.41 -14.48 -18.43
C LYS A 237 -2.03 -13.06 -18.02
N THR A 238 -2.76 -12.09 -18.56
CA THR A 238 -2.45 -10.66 -18.39
C THR A 238 -3.63 -9.95 -17.73
N PHE A 239 -3.33 -9.08 -16.78
CA PHE A 239 -4.32 -8.22 -16.14
C PHE A 239 -4.38 -6.85 -16.81
N TYR A 240 -5.58 -6.28 -16.84
CA TYR A 240 -5.85 -4.93 -17.30
C TYR A 240 -6.67 -4.21 -16.23
N PRO A 241 -6.36 -2.94 -15.93
CA PRO A 241 -7.14 -2.17 -14.99
C PRO A 241 -8.47 -1.74 -15.64
N VAL A 242 -9.52 -1.59 -14.82
CA VAL A 242 -10.79 -1.04 -15.31
C VAL A 242 -10.70 0.48 -15.26
N THR A 243 -10.52 1.08 -16.43
CA THR A 243 -10.23 2.52 -16.60
C THR A 243 -11.10 3.12 -17.69
N GLU A 244 -11.42 4.40 -17.58
CA GLU A 244 -12.18 5.09 -18.63
C GLU A 244 -11.43 5.05 -19.97
N GLY A 245 -12.14 4.66 -21.03
CA GLY A 245 -11.57 4.61 -22.37
C GLY A 245 -11.87 3.31 -23.10
N GLY A 246 -11.12 3.07 -24.18
CA GLY A 246 -11.26 1.89 -25.03
C GLY A 246 -10.12 0.90 -24.78
N LEU A 247 -10.48 -0.38 -24.63
CA LEU A 247 -9.55 -1.51 -24.50
C LEU A 247 -9.96 -2.60 -25.50
N GLN A 248 -9.01 -3.19 -26.22
CA GLN A 248 -9.26 -4.29 -27.15
C GLN A 248 -8.53 -5.53 -26.65
N ILE A 249 -9.25 -6.64 -26.49
CA ILE A 249 -8.67 -7.94 -26.13
C ILE A 249 -9.25 -8.99 -27.09
N GLY A 250 -8.38 -9.58 -27.91
CA GLY A 250 -8.79 -10.49 -28.97
C GLY A 250 -9.85 -9.86 -29.88
N ASP A 251 -10.96 -10.58 -30.10
CA ASP A 251 -12.08 -10.16 -30.93
C ASP A 251 -13.12 -9.31 -30.17
N TYR A 252 -12.82 -8.84 -28.96
CA TYR A 252 -13.73 -8.03 -28.15
C TYR A 252 -13.18 -6.62 -27.90
N ALA A 253 -14.05 -5.63 -28.13
CA ALA A 253 -13.82 -4.24 -27.78
C ALA A 253 -14.58 -3.91 -26.49
N PHE A 254 -13.88 -3.29 -25.55
CA PHE A 254 -14.38 -2.83 -24.26
C PHE A 254 -14.33 -1.30 -24.25
N HIS A 255 -15.44 -0.67 -23.89
CA HIS A 255 -15.49 0.77 -23.67
C HIS A 255 -16.07 1.06 -22.29
N THR A 256 -15.25 1.62 -21.41
CA THR A 256 -15.65 1.94 -20.05
C THR A 256 -15.92 3.43 -19.92
N TYR A 257 -17.06 3.76 -19.31
CA TYR A 257 -17.45 5.11 -18.96
C TYR A 257 -17.95 5.18 -17.52
N TYR A 258 -17.84 6.36 -16.93
CA TYR A 258 -18.39 6.68 -15.62
C TYR A 258 -19.56 7.65 -15.79
N GLU A 259 -20.76 7.22 -15.41
CA GLU A 259 -21.98 8.03 -15.48
C GLU A 259 -22.78 7.85 -14.19
N ASP A 260 -23.27 8.95 -13.61
CA ASP A 260 -24.16 8.96 -12.43
C ASP A 260 -23.70 8.16 -11.20
N GLY A 261 -22.39 7.94 -11.03
CA GLY A 261 -21.84 7.23 -9.87
C GLY A 261 -21.62 5.73 -10.08
N SER A 262 -22.01 5.20 -11.24
CA SER A 262 -21.77 3.82 -11.67
C SER A 262 -20.79 3.79 -12.83
N TYR A 263 -20.02 2.70 -12.92
CA TYR A 263 -19.19 2.42 -14.08
C TYR A 263 -19.94 1.47 -15.00
N GLU A 264 -19.94 1.75 -16.29
CA GLU A 264 -20.51 0.85 -17.28
C GLU A 264 -19.44 0.50 -18.31
N ILE A 265 -19.33 -0.79 -18.59
CA ILE A 265 -18.42 -1.36 -19.58
C ILE A 265 -19.28 -1.87 -20.72
N GLU A 266 -19.25 -1.16 -21.85
CA GLU A 266 -19.81 -1.64 -23.10
C GLU A 266 -18.85 -2.62 -23.76
N ILE A 267 -19.38 -3.77 -24.17
CA ILE A 267 -18.64 -4.86 -24.76
C ILE A 267 -19.23 -5.12 -26.13
N ALA A 268 -18.39 -5.10 -27.16
CA ALA A 268 -18.80 -5.37 -28.52
C ALA A 268 -17.92 -6.47 -29.12
N TYR A 269 -18.55 -7.44 -29.77
CA TYR A 269 -17.83 -8.42 -30.58
C TYR A 269 -17.42 -7.79 -31.92
N THR A 270 -16.14 -7.84 -32.21
CA THR A 270 -15.48 -7.25 -33.38
C THR A 270 -14.94 -8.29 -34.37
N GLY A 271 -15.04 -9.58 -34.05
CA GLY A 271 -14.64 -10.65 -34.96
C GLY A 271 -15.55 -10.72 -36.19
N GLU A 272 -14.95 -11.02 -37.35
CA GLU A 272 -15.66 -11.24 -38.62
C GLU A 272 -16.36 -12.61 -38.68
#